data_AF-A0A074ZAF5-F1
#
_entry.id   AF-A0A074ZAF5-F1
#
_cell.length_a   1.000
_cell.length_b   1.000
_cell.length_c   1.000
_cell.angle_alpha   90.00
_cell.angle_beta   90.00
_cell.angle_gamma   90.00
#
_symmetry.space_group_name_H-M   'P 1'
#
loop_
_entity.id
_entity.type
_entity.pdbx_description
1 polymer ?
#
loop_
_entity_poly.entity_id
_entity_poly.type
_entity_poly.pdbx_seq_one_letter_code
_entity_poly.pdbx_strand_id
1 'polypeptide(L)'
;MASGQFVDPIQLLRITPLIAATLTLDHAFDSNLFLSALNQPETRTKSNAALSTYFPVVSHAGFYRRLTSVSLTFVASIANLYSRGSPARAWYRTGAILAVAHFIFMPFMITSKDAIRTNHPARDANIALDEWLWFNRLRGLTVDLGTFLVLGVAVVKSLGK
;
A
#
# COMPACT_ATOMS: atom_id res chain seq x y z
N MET A 1 -27.98 -24.49 -20.64
CA MET A 1 -26.77 -24.17 -21.42
C MET A 1 -25.77 -23.56 -20.47
N ALA A 2 -24.69 -24.29 -20.18
CA ALA A 2 -23.62 -23.88 -19.27
C ALA A 2 -22.82 -22.75 -19.91
N SER A 3 -22.84 -21.55 -19.31
CA SER A 3 -21.84 -20.53 -19.63
C SER A 3 -20.50 -21.06 -19.10
N GLY A 4 -19.53 -21.27 -19.97
CA GLY A 4 -18.17 -21.72 -19.64
C GLY A 4 -17.35 -20.66 -18.89
N GLN A 5 -17.90 -20.08 -17.82
CA GLN A 5 -17.16 -19.18 -16.95
C GLN A 5 -16.35 -20.01 -15.95
N PHE A 6 -15.02 -20.02 -16.14
CA PHE A 6 -14.08 -20.64 -15.20
C PHE A 6 -14.08 -19.97 -13.81
N VAL A 7 -14.68 -18.77 -13.66
CA VAL A 7 -14.69 -17.97 -12.42
C VAL A 7 -16.05 -17.30 -12.24
N ASP A 8 -16.65 -17.44 -11.06
CA ASP A 8 -17.85 -16.68 -10.65
C ASP A 8 -17.51 -15.19 -10.50
N PRO A 9 -18.08 -14.29 -11.32
CA PRO A 9 -17.77 -12.86 -11.28
C PRO A 9 -18.04 -12.20 -9.92
N ILE A 10 -19.04 -12.69 -9.18
CA ILE A 10 -19.38 -12.15 -7.85
C ILE A 10 -18.34 -12.57 -6.82
N GLN A 11 -17.86 -13.81 -6.88
CA GLN A 11 -16.77 -14.26 -6.02
C GLN A 11 -15.48 -13.53 -6.34
N LEU A 12 -15.16 -13.31 -7.62
CA LEU A 12 -14.00 -12.53 -8.03
C LEU A 12 -14.08 -11.10 -7.49
N LEU A 13 -15.23 -10.45 -7.61
CA LEU A 13 -15.46 -9.12 -7.04
C LEU A 13 -15.25 -9.11 -5.52
N ARG A 14 -15.71 -10.13 -4.79
CA ARG A 14 -15.57 -10.26 -3.33
C ARG A 14 -14.11 -10.36 -2.88
N ILE A 15 -13.27 -11.13 -3.60
CA ILE A 15 -11.86 -11.33 -3.23
C ILE A 15 -10.91 -10.23 -3.74
N THR A 16 -11.27 -9.54 -4.83
CA THR A 16 -10.45 -8.48 -5.45
C THR A 16 -9.92 -7.43 -4.46
N PRO A 17 -10.72 -6.84 -3.55
CA PRO A 17 -10.20 -5.82 -2.65
C PRO A 17 -9.17 -6.39 -1.67
N LEU A 18 -9.29 -7.65 -1.24
CA LEU A 18 -8.29 -8.29 -0.37
C LEU A 18 -6.98 -8.51 -1.12
N ILE A 19 -7.01 -9.02 -2.36
CA ILE A 19 -5.81 -9.20 -3.18
C ILE A 19 -5.08 -7.86 -3.36
N ALA A 20 -5.82 -6.81 -3.72
CA ALA A 20 -5.26 -5.48 -3.90
C ALA A 20 -4.69 -4.88 -2.60
N ALA A 21 -5.33 -5.12 -1.46
CA ALA A 21 -4.83 -4.72 -0.14
C ALA A 21 -3.54 -5.47 0.22
N THR A 22 -3.44 -6.77 -0.07
CA THR A 22 -2.22 -7.56 0.11
C THR A 22 -1.05 -6.95 -0.66
N LEU A 23 -1.25 -6.57 -1.93
CA LEU A 23 -0.19 -5.94 -2.74
C LEU A 23 0.26 -4.59 -2.17
N THR A 24 -0.66 -3.82 -1.58
CA THR A 24 -0.35 -2.54 -0.91
C THR A 24 0.51 -2.77 0.33
N LEU A 25 0.14 -3.77 1.13
CA LEU A 25 0.82 -4.14 2.38
C LEU A 25 2.21 -4.73 2.09
N ASP A 26 2.30 -5.68 1.16
CA ASP A 26 3.54 -6.27 0.67
C ASP A 26 4.52 -5.19 0.20
N HIS A 27 4.05 -4.23 -0.59
CA HIS A 27 4.88 -3.10 -0.99
C HIS A 27 5.37 -2.22 0.17
N ALA A 28 4.59 -2.10 1.25
CA ALA A 28 5.04 -1.39 2.45
C ALA A 28 6.23 -2.13 3.09
N PHE A 29 6.15 -3.46 3.22
CA PHE A 29 7.19 -4.30 3.78
C PHE A 29 8.45 -4.34 2.90
N ASP A 30 8.30 -4.60 1.59
CA ASP A 30 9.40 -4.57 0.63
C ASP A 30 10.18 -3.27 0.71
N SER A 31 9.47 -2.14 0.62
CA SER A 31 10.11 -0.83 0.64
C SER A 31 10.86 -0.59 1.95
N ASN A 32 10.32 -1.06 3.07
CA ASN A 32 11.02 -1.00 4.35
C ASN A 32 12.26 -1.89 4.36
N LEU A 33 12.17 -3.13 3.89
CA LEU A 33 13.27 -4.09 3.88
C LEU A 33 14.45 -3.56 3.04
N PHE A 34 14.20 -3.24 1.77
CA PHE A 34 15.26 -2.82 0.84
C PHE A 34 15.87 -1.47 1.21
N LEU A 35 15.04 -0.47 1.55
CA LEU A 35 15.56 0.85 1.85
C LEU A 35 16.19 0.94 3.25
N SER A 36 15.72 0.16 4.23
CA SER A 36 16.39 0.09 5.54
C SER A 36 17.76 -0.57 5.44
N ALA A 37 17.96 -1.52 4.52
CA ALA A 37 19.28 -2.12 4.27
C ALA A 37 20.29 -1.09 3.72
N LEU A 38 19.82 -0.12 2.93
CA LEU A 38 20.63 1.00 2.46
C LEU A 38 20.92 2.03 3.56
N ASN A 39 20.19 2.03 4.68
CA ASN A 39 20.28 3.06 5.72
C ASN A 39 20.86 2.57 7.06
N GLN A 40 21.41 1.35 7.10
CA GLN A 40 22.08 0.81 8.29
C GLN A 40 23.35 1.60 8.63
N PRO A 41 23.78 1.65 9.90
CA PRO A 41 25.01 2.34 10.30
C PRO A 41 26.24 1.98 9.44
N GLU A 42 26.35 0.72 9.03
CA GLU A 42 27.48 0.18 8.26
C GLU A 42 27.43 0.55 6.77
N THR A 43 26.24 0.79 6.22
CA THR A 43 26.02 1.01 4.79
C THR A 43 25.67 2.46 4.44
N ARG A 44 25.11 3.23 5.38
CA ARG A 44 24.53 4.56 5.14
C ARG A 44 25.51 5.55 4.52
N THR A 45 26.77 5.57 4.96
CA THR A 45 27.79 6.46 4.37
C THR A 45 28.08 6.12 2.91
N LYS A 46 28.10 4.83 2.55
CA LYS A 46 28.36 4.38 1.18
C LYS A 46 27.13 4.59 0.28
N SER A 47 25.94 4.36 0.81
CA SER A 47 24.70 4.51 0.07
C SER A 47 24.30 5.97 -0.14
N ASN A 48 24.69 6.89 0.76
CA ASN A 48 24.34 8.32 0.71
C ASN A 48 24.56 8.92 -0.69
N ALA A 49 25.74 8.67 -1.27
CA ALA A 49 26.12 9.17 -2.59
C ALA A 49 25.21 8.66 -3.73
N ALA A 50 24.58 7.51 -3.55
CA ALA A 50 23.69 6.89 -4.53
C ALA A 50 22.20 7.12 -4.23
N LEU A 51 21.82 7.60 -3.04
CA LEU A 51 20.42 7.71 -2.66
C LEU A 51 19.63 8.67 -3.56
N SER A 52 20.23 9.80 -3.94
CA SER A 52 19.59 10.82 -4.78
C SER A 52 19.27 10.32 -6.19
N THR A 53 19.97 9.30 -6.69
CA THR A 53 19.75 8.70 -8.02
C THR A 53 18.96 7.40 -7.93
N TYR A 54 19.21 6.57 -6.93
CA TYR A 54 18.53 5.30 -6.71
C TYR A 54 17.07 5.49 -6.27
N PHE A 55 16.84 6.34 -5.27
CA PHE A 55 15.52 6.49 -4.65
C PHE A 55 14.43 6.98 -5.60
N PRO A 56 14.66 7.98 -6.49
CA PRO A 56 13.66 8.39 -7.46
C PRO A 56 13.21 7.26 -8.41
N VAL A 57 14.14 6.40 -8.84
CA VAL A 57 13.82 5.28 -9.75
C VAL A 57 12.88 4.29 -9.08
N VAL A 58 13.25 3.81 -7.88
CA VAL A 58 12.43 2.82 -7.15
C VAL A 58 11.12 3.43 -6.65
N SER A 59 11.12 4.70 -6.23
CA SER A 59 9.93 5.36 -5.71
C SER A 59 8.92 5.72 -6.80
N HIS A 60 9.38 6.02 -8.02
CA HIS A 60 8.50 6.28 -9.17
C HIS A 60 7.81 5.00 -9.64
N ALA A 61 8.55 3.90 -9.82
CA ALA A 61 7.97 2.60 -10.14
C ALA A 61 7.01 2.12 -9.03
N GLY A 62 7.43 2.26 -7.76
CA GLY A 62 6.60 1.91 -6.61
C GLY A 62 5.33 2.76 -6.47
N PHE A 63 5.34 4.02 -6.94
CA PHE A 63 4.18 4.90 -6.90
C PHE A 63 3.02 4.35 -7.73
N TYR A 64 3.26 3.96 -8.99
CA TYR A 64 2.19 3.43 -9.85
C TYR A 64 1.65 2.09 -9.33
N ARG A 65 2.52 1.20 -8.85
CA ARG A 65 2.08 -0.06 -8.21
C ARG A 65 1.13 0.23 -7.05
N ARG A 66 1.54 1.12 -6.14
CA ARG A 66 0.77 1.50 -4.95
C ARG A 66 -0.54 2.19 -5.31
N LEU A 67 -0.51 3.13 -6.25
CA LEU A 67 -1.70 3.87 -6.68
C LEU A 67 -2.75 2.92 -7.28
N THR A 68 -2.32 1.99 -8.14
CA THR A 68 -3.21 0.98 -8.71
C THR A 68 -3.81 0.07 -7.63
N SER A 69 -2.98 -0.46 -6.73
CA SER A 69 -3.44 -1.36 -5.66
C SER A 69 -4.42 -0.68 -4.70
N VAL A 70 -4.13 0.55 -4.25
CA VAL A 70 -5.04 1.30 -3.36
C VAL A 70 -6.34 1.65 -4.07
N SER A 71 -6.27 2.11 -5.32
CA SER A 71 -7.44 2.45 -6.12
C SER A 71 -8.33 1.24 -6.37
N LEU A 72 -7.72 0.09 -6.70
CA LEU A 72 -8.46 -1.16 -6.90
C LEU A 72 -9.09 -1.65 -5.60
N THR A 73 -8.39 -1.54 -4.47
CA THR A 73 -8.92 -1.84 -3.14
C THR A 73 -10.17 -1.02 -2.86
N PHE A 74 -10.10 0.30 -3.08
CA PHE A 74 -11.21 1.22 -2.87
C PHE A 74 -12.39 0.90 -3.80
N VAL A 75 -12.17 0.88 -5.12
CA VAL A 75 -13.23 0.67 -6.12
C VAL A 75 -13.92 -0.67 -5.93
N ALA A 76 -13.16 -1.76 -5.72
CA ALA A 76 -13.74 -3.08 -5.52
C ALA A 76 -14.49 -3.18 -4.18
N SER A 77 -14.01 -2.52 -3.12
CA SER A 77 -14.73 -2.44 -1.84
C SER A 77 -16.06 -1.70 -2.00
N ILE A 78 -16.07 -0.57 -2.71
CA ILE A 78 -17.29 0.19 -3.02
C ILE A 78 -18.25 -0.65 -3.87
N ALA A 79 -17.77 -1.32 -4.90
CA ALA A 79 -18.60 -2.19 -5.73
C ALA A 79 -19.25 -3.32 -4.92
N ASN A 80 -18.55 -3.89 -3.93
CA ASN A 80 -19.13 -4.88 -3.02
C ASN A 80 -20.23 -4.32 -2.11
N LEU A 81 -20.28 -3.01 -1.84
CA LEU A 81 -21.38 -2.38 -1.09
C LEU A 81 -22.69 -2.39 -1.85
N TYR A 82 -22.61 -2.27 -3.18
CA TYR A 82 -23.77 -2.21 -4.07
C TYR A 82 -24.09 -3.56 -4.74
N SER A 83 -23.18 -4.53 -4.65
CA SER A 83 -23.43 -5.88 -5.12
C SER A 83 -24.58 -6.54 -4.34
N ARG A 84 -25.50 -7.20 -5.07
CA ARG A 84 -26.65 -7.89 -4.45
C ARG A 84 -26.16 -9.03 -3.55
N GLY A 85 -26.77 -9.16 -2.37
CA GLY A 85 -26.49 -10.25 -1.45
C GLY A 85 -25.10 -10.20 -0.82
N SER A 86 -24.48 -9.02 -0.68
CA SER A 86 -23.22 -8.85 0.08
C SER A 86 -23.49 -8.94 1.59
N PRO A 87 -23.07 -10.02 2.29
CA PRO A 87 -23.32 -10.19 3.72
C PRO A 87 -22.35 -9.35 4.58
N ALA A 88 -21.25 -8.88 3.99
CA ALA A 88 -20.16 -8.21 4.70
C ALA A 88 -20.04 -6.71 4.39
N ARG A 89 -21.14 -6.03 4.05
CA ARG A 89 -21.15 -4.61 3.64
C ARG A 89 -20.43 -3.68 4.61
N ALA A 90 -20.59 -3.87 5.93
CA ALA A 90 -19.89 -3.07 6.92
C ALA A 90 -18.35 -3.21 6.81
N TRP A 91 -17.85 -4.42 6.55
CA TRP A 91 -16.43 -4.70 6.42
C TRP A 91 -15.84 -4.10 5.14
N TYR A 92 -16.53 -4.23 4.00
CA TYR A 92 -16.12 -3.55 2.76
C TYR A 92 -16.13 -2.03 2.92
N ARG A 93 -17.09 -1.46 3.67
CA ARG A 93 -17.14 -0.02 3.94
C ARG A 93 -15.92 0.43 4.73
N THR A 94 -15.60 -0.26 5.82
CA THR A 94 -14.42 0.03 6.64
C THR A 94 -13.14 -0.14 5.82
N GLY A 95 -13.04 -1.17 4.99
CA GLY A 95 -11.90 -1.37 4.08
C GLY A 95 -11.73 -0.22 3.09
N ALA A 96 -12.82 0.30 2.51
CA ALA A 96 -12.78 1.47 1.64
C ALA A 96 -12.31 2.73 2.36
N ILE A 97 -12.78 2.97 3.59
CA ILE A 97 -12.36 4.12 4.41
C ILE A 97 -10.86 4.04 4.72
N LEU A 98 -10.36 2.87 5.15
CA LEU A 98 -8.95 2.69 5.45
C LEU A 98 -8.07 2.79 4.21
N ALA A 99 -8.54 2.31 3.05
CA ALA A 99 -7.85 2.48 1.78
C ALA A 99 -7.67 3.97 1.41
N VAL A 100 -8.66 4.82 1.68
CA VAL A 100 -8.52 6.28 1.51
C VAL A 100 -7.60 6.88 2.58
N ALA A 101 -7.70 6.42 3.83
CA ALA A 101 -6.86 6.88 4.94
C ALA A 101 -5.35 6.67 4.69
N HIS A 102 -4.97 5.75 3.80
CA HIS A 102 -3.62 5.64 3.24
C HIS A 102 -3.01 6.99 2.83
N PHE A 103 -3.82 7.86 2.22
CA PHE A 103 -3.36 9.14 1.68
C PHE A 103 -3.07 10.21 2.74
N ILE A 104 -3.48 10.01 4.01
CA ILE A 104 -3.14 10.90 5.13
C ILE A 104 -1.62 11.01 5.29
N PHE A 105 -0.88 9.94 4.96
CA PHE A 105 0.58 9.89 5.08
C PHE A 105 1.31 10.55 3.89
N MET A 106 0.59 10.87 2.80
CA MET A 106 1.20 11.38 1.56
C MET A 106 2.00 12.68 1.77
N PRO A 107 1.50 13.72 2.48
CA PRO A 107 2.23 14.98 2.64
C PRO A 107 3.60 14.79 3.30
N PHE A 108 3.64 14.02 4.38
CA PHE A 108 4.87 13.73 5.14
C PHE A 108 5.90 12.95 4.30
N MET A 109 5.41 11.98 3.52
CA MET A 109 6.27 11.18 2.67
C MET A 109 6.84 12.01 1.50
N ILE A 110 6.06 12.90 0.88
CA ILE A 110 6.52 13.75 -0.24
C ILE A 110 7.66 14.66 0.21
N THR A 111 7.54 15.31 1.38
CA THR A 111 8.61 16.18 1.91
C THR A 111 9.94 15.42 2.09
N SER A 112 9.87 14.17 2.53
CA SER A 112 11.07 13.32 2.66
C SER A 112 11.61 12.87 1.30
N LYS A 113 10.73 12.54 0.34
CA LYS A 113 11.14 12.19 -1.04
C LYS A 113 11.87 13.35 -1.72
N ASP A 114 11.37 14.57 -1.58
CA ASP A 114 11.96 15.75 -2.20
C ASP A 114 13.35 16.06 -1.64
N ALA A 115 13.53 15.93 -0.32
CA ALA A 115 14.83 16.09 0.31
C ALA A 115 15.87 15.06 -0.20
N ILE A 116 15.47 13.79 -0.35
CA ILE A 116 16.34 12.73 -0.90
C ILE A 116 16.69 13.03 -2.36
N ARG A 117 15.68 13.32 -3.18
CA ARG A 117 15.85 13.53 -4.63
C ARG A 117 16.73 14.73 -4.95
N THR A 118 16.59 15.82 -4.20
CA THR A 118 17.34 17.06 -4.43
C THR A 118 18.71 17.05 -3.77
N ASN A 119 19.05 16.01 -3.00
CA ASN A 119 20.22 15.98 -2.13
C ASN A 119 20.36 17.28 -1.33
N HIS A 120 19.28 17.64 -0.62
CA HIS A 120 19.11 18.98 -0.07
C HIS A 120 20.28 19.33 0.88
N PRO A 121 20.97 20.48 0.70
CA PRO A 121 22.20 20.78 1.44
C PRO A 121 21.99 20.91 2.96
N ALA A 122 20.78 21.28 3.38
CA ALA A 122 20.42 21.38 4.80
C ALA A 122 19.83 20.09 5.40
N ARG A 123 19.63 19.03 4.59
CA ARG A 123 18.98 17.80 5.05
C ARG A 123 19.59 16.58 4.38
N ASP A 124 20.45 15.90 5.14
CA ASP A 124 21.10 14.67 4.72
C ASP A 124 20.12 13.62 4.19
N ALA A 125 20.48 12.98 3.08
CA ALA A 125 19.62 12.02 2.39
C ALA A 125 19.31 10.78 3.25
N ASN A 126 20.24 10.33 4.11
CA ASN A 126 19.96 9.22 5.01
C ASN A 126 18.98 9.64 6.13
N ILE A 127 19.06 10.87 6.63
CA ILE A 127 18.10 11.41 7.61
C ILE A 127 16.69 11.52 6.99
N ALA A 128 16.61 12.06 5.77
CA ALA A 128 15.34 12.10 5.04
C ALA A 128 14.78 10.70 4.75
N LEU A 129 15.66 9.72 4.49
CA LEU A 129 15.27 8.33 4.33
C LEU A 129 14.79 7.69 5.64
N ASP A 130 15.41 8.00 6.79
CA ASP A 130 14.95 7.54 8.11
C ASP A 130 13.51 8.01 8.39
N GLU A 131 13.21 9.28 8.09
CA GLU A 131 11.86 9.83 8.23
C GLU A 131 10.87 9.19 7.25
N TRP A 132 11.26 9.00 5.99
CA TRP A 132 10.43 8.32 5.01
C TRP A 132 10.10 6.89 5.44
N LEU A 133 11.09 6.15 5.94
CA LEU A 133 10.95 4.79 6.45
C LEU A 133 10.01 4.75 7.66
N TRP A 134 10.12 5.72 8.57
CA TRP A 134 9.22 5.84 9.70
C TRP A 134 7.75 5.96 9.26
N PHE A 135 7.44 6.93 8.38
CA PHE A 135 6.08 7.09 7.87
C PHE A 135 5.61 5.89 7.05
N ASN A 136 6.50 5.26 6.27
CA ASN A 136 6.16 4.07 5.52
C ASN A 136 5.80 2.87 6.43
N ARG A 137 6.53 2.66 7.54
CA ARG A 137 6.20 1.66 8.57
C ARG A 137 4.90 2.00 9.26
N LEU A 138 4.72 3.25 9.68
CA LEU A 138 3.53 3.68 10.39
C LEU A 138 2.27 3.47 9.53
N ARG A 139 2.29 3.92 8.27
CA ARG A 139 1.22 3.67 7.28
C ARG A 139 0.99 2.16 7.08
N GLY A 140 2.06 1.40 6.88
CA GLY A 140 2.01 -0.05 6.66
C GLY A 140 1.34 -0.82 7.81
N LEU A 141 1.77 -0.55 9.05
CA LEU A 141 1.30 -1.24 10.24
C LEU A 141 -0.07 -0.78 10.73
N THR A 142 -0.53 0.41 10.31
CA THR A 142 -1.83 0.94 10.73
C THR A 142 -2.88 0.73 9.64
N VAL A 143 -2.89 1.59 8.62
CA VAL A 143 -3.96 1.65 7.62
C VAL A 143 -3.88 0.51 6.62
N ASP A 144 -2.70 0.11 6.15
CA ASP A 144 -2.61 -0.98 5.16
C ASP A 144 -2.87 -2.35 5.79
N LEU A 145 -2.25 -2.64 6.94
CA LEU A 145 -2.52 -3.86 7.71
C LEU A 145 -3.98 -3.91 8.17
N GLY A 146 -4.52 -2.80 8.67
CA GLY A 146 -5.93 -2.69 9.04
C GLY A 146 -6.85 -2.97 7.84
N THR A 147 -6.55 -2.40 6.67
CA THR A 147 -7.30 -2.66 5.43
C THR A 147 -7.26 -4.13 5.06
N PHE A 148 -6.08 -4.76 5.08
CA PHE A 148 -5.91 -6.19 4.81
C PHE A 148 -6.76 -7.06 5.75
N LEU A 149 -6.68 -6.83 7.06
CA LEU A 149 -7.41 -7.62 8.06
C LEU A 149 -8.93 -7.47 7.92
N VAL A 150 -9.41 -6.23 7.78
CA VAL A 150 -10.83 -5.92 7.60
C VAL A 150 -11.40 -6.57 6.35
N LEU A 151 -10.66 -6.53 5.23
CA LEU A 151 -11.08 -7.16 3.99
C LEU A 151 -10.92 -8.69 4.02
N GLY A 152 -9.99 -9.22 4.82
CA GLY A 152 -9.90 -10.65 5.12
C GLY A 152 -11.19 -11.15 5.78
N VAL A 153 -11.67 -10.43 6.79
CA VAL A 153 -12.98 -10.72 7.42
C VAL A 153 -14.12 -10.57 6.42
N ALA A 154 -14.08 -9.55 5.55
CA ALA A 154 -15.10 -9.36 4.51
C ALA A 154 -15.18 -10.56 3.56
N VAL A 155 -14.04 -11.07 3.09
CA VAL A 155 -13.95 -12.23 2.20
C VAL A 155 -14.45 -13.49 2.89
N VAL A 156 -13.99 -13.76 4.12
CA VAL A 156 -14.43 -14.94 4.89
C VAL A 156 -15.94 -14.91 5.10
N LYS A 157 -16.54 -13.76 5.43
CA LYS A 157 -17.99 -13.64 5.59
C LYS A 157 -18.77 -13.68 4.27
N SER A 158 -18.16 -13.23 3.18
CA SER A 158 -18.78 -13.24 1.85
C SER A 158 -18.71 -14.60 1.16
N LEU A 159 -17.77 -15.48 1.54
CA LEU A 159 -17.57 -16.80 0.92
C LEU A 159 -17.87 -17.96 1.88
N GLY A 160 -17.79 -17.73 3.18
CA GLY A 160 -18.27 -18.64 4.21
C GLY A 160 -19.79 -18.72 4.15
N LYS A 161 -20.31 -19.94 4.05
CA LYS A 161 -21.75 -20.23 4.02
C LYS A 161 -22.41 -19.85 5.35
#